data_AF-A0A2M7U9R9-F1
#
_entry.id   AF-A0A2M7U9R9-F1
#
_cell.length_a   1.000
_cell.length_b   1.000
_cell.length_c   1.000
_cell.angle_alpha   90.00
_cell.angle_beta   90.00
_cell.angle_gamma   90.00
#
_symmetry.space_group_name_H-M   'P 1'
#
loop_
_entity.id
_entity.type
_entity.pdbx_description
1 polymer ?
#
loop_
_entity_poly.entity_id
_entity_poly.type
_entity_poly.pdbx_seq_one_letter_code
_entity_poly.pdbx_strand_id
1 'polypeptide(L)' 'PWQTKLSKSLSSIIRGFKIGVTKQCRKHNKNIVIWQKSFYDHIIRNEESLDKIRQYIRDNPKNWNKDRNNPKNIISTH' A
#
# COMPACT_ATOMS: atom_id res chain seq x y z
N PRO A 1 -16.84 -25.10 3.28
CA PRO A 1 -16.79 -24.57 1.89
C PRO A 1 -15.57 -23.65 1.69
N TRP A 2 -14.62 -24.07 0.85
CA TRP A 2 -13.46 -23.25 0.49
C TRP A 2 -13.94 -22.06 -0.34
N GLN A 3 -13.75 -20.85 0.20
CA GLN A 3 -14.26 -19.62 -0.39
C GLN A 3 -13.62 -19.40 -1.76
N THR A 4 -14.42 -19.47 -2.83
CA THR A 4 -13.95 -19.21 -4.18
C THR A 4 -13.50 -17.76 -4.28
N LYS A 5 -12.31 -17.55 -4.84
CA LYS A 5 -11.70 -16.23 -4.98
C LYS A 5 -12.55 -15.40 -5.96
N LEU A 6 -13.42 -14.55 -5.43
CA LEU A 6 -14.27 -13.65 -6.20
C LEU A 6 -13.41 -12.81 -7.16
N SER A 7 -13.50 -13.14 -8.46
CA SER A 7 -13.07 -12.26 -9.53
C SER A 7 -13.93 -11.00 -9.41
N LYS A 8 -13.30 -9.81 -9.37
CA LYS A 8 -13.88 -8.48 -9.08
C LYS A 8 -13.91 -7.99 -7.63
N SER A 9 -13.35 -8.70 -6.65
CA SER A 9 -13.10 -8.10 -5.32
C SER A 9 -11.95 -7.08 -5.37
N LEU A 10 -11.97 -6.07 -4.48
CA LEU A 10 -10.86 -5.11 -4.31
C LEU A 10 -9.52 -5.84 -4.10
N SER A 11 -9.52 -6.89 -3.28
CA SER A 11 -8.35 -7.74 -3.04
C SER A 11 -7.81 -8.40 -4.32
N SER A 12 -8.69 -8.80 -5.25
CA SER A 12 -8.28 -9.38 -6.53
C SER A 12 -7.63 -8.34 -7.44
N ILE A 13 -8.19 -7.13 -7.49
CA ILE A 13 -7.65 -6.00 -8.26
C ILE A 13 -6.26 -5.60 -7.72
N ILE A 14 -6.14 -5.38 -6.41
CA ILE A 14 -4.87 -5.02 -5.76
C ILE A 14 -3.82 -6.13 -5.96
N ARG A 15 -4.24 -7.40 -5.89
CA ARG A 15 -3.34 -8.52 -6.20
C ARG A 15 -2.81 -8.45 -7.63
N GLY A 16 -3.68 -8.22 -8.62
CA GLY A 16 -3.28 -8.09 -10.03
C GLY A 16 -2.29 -6.95 -10.23
N PHE A 17 -2.57 -5.78 -9.65
CA PHE A 17 -1.69 -4.61 -9.68
C PHE A 17 -0.31 -4.92 -9.08
N LYS A 18 -0.26 -5.45 -7.84
CA LYS A 18 1.00 -5.79 -7.18
C LYS A 18 1.81 -6.82 -7.98
N ILE A 19 1.16 -7.81 -8.61
CA ILE A 19 1.83 -8.79 -9.47
C ILE A 19 2.48 -8.10 -10.69
N GLY A 20 1.73 -7.26 -11.40
CA GLY A 20 2.21 -6.58 -12.60
C GLY A 20 3.45 -5.72 -12.34
N VAL A 21 3.37 -4.86 -11.33
CA VAL A 21 4.48 -3.99 -10.91
C VAL A 21 5.67 -4.81 -10.42
N THR A 22 5.46 -5.86 -9.61
CA THR A 22 6.56 -6.73 -9.16
C THR A 22 7.27 -7.38 -10.34
N LYS A 23 6.52 -7.89 -11.32
CA LYS A 23 7.10 -8.50 -12.53
C LYS A 23 7.94 -7.49 -13.30
N GLN A 24 7.49 -6.24 -13.41
CA GLN A 24 8.22 -5.18 -14.10
C GLN A 24 9.51 -4.81 -13.35
N CYS A 25 9.43 -4.52 -12.05
CA CYS A 25 10.59 -4.13 -11.25
C CYS A 25 11.65 -5.25 -11.16
N ARG A 26 11.23 -6.52 -11.07
CA ARG A 26 12.15 -7.67 -11.03
C ARG A 26 12.93 -7.90 -12.32
N LYS A 27 12.54 -7.28 -13.44
CA LYS A 27 13.37 -7.24 -14.65
C LYS A 27 14.69 -6.48 -14.41
N HIS A 28 14.68 -5.49 -13.52
CA HIS A 28 15.84 -4.65 -13.22
C HIS A 28 16.55 -5.08 -11.93
N ASN A 29 15.80 -5.53 -10.92
CA ASN A 29 16.36 -6.05 -9.67
C ASN A 29 15.54 -7.24 -9.17
N LYS A 30 16.08 -8.46 -9.32
CA LYS A 30 15.37 -9.70 -8.97
C LYS A 30 15.02 -9.80 -7.48
N ASN A 31 15.81 -9.18 -6.61
CA ASN A 31 15.70 -9.30 -5.15
C ASN A 31 14.98 -8.12 -4.50
N ILE A 32 14.42 -7.20 -5.30
CA ILE A 32 13.75 -6.02 -4.75
C ILE A 32 12.49 -6.40 -3.95
N VAL A 33 12.39 -5.86 -2.74
CA VAL A 33 11.19 -5.90 -1.90
C VAL A 33 10.49 -4.55 -2.01
N ILE A 34 9.31 -4.54 -2.62
CA ILE A 34 8.61 -3.30 -3.01
C ILE A 34 7.36 -3.07 -2.16
N TRP A 35 6.77 -4.14 -1.62
CA TRP A 35 5.46 -4.09 -0.97
C TRP A 35 5.57 -4.33 0.52
N GLN A 36 4.86 -3.50 1.29
CA GLN A 36 4.38 -3.89 2.60
C GLN A 36 3.32 -4.99 2.47
N LYS A 37 3.22 -5.84 3.50
CA LYS A 37 2.22 -6.93 3.58
C LYS A 37 0.81 -6.33 3.61
N SER A 38 -0.13 -6.99 2.92
CA SER A 38 -1.53 -6.56 2.80
C SER A 38 -1.71 -5.17 2.17
N PHE A 39 -2.88 -4.57 2.27
CA PHE A 39 -3.18 -3.21 1.82
C PHE A 39 -4.19 -2.59 2.79
N TYR A 40 -4.24 -1.25 2.83
CA TYR A 40 -5.25 -0.51 3.58
C TYR A 40 -6.42 -0.19 2.67
N ASP A 41 -7.64 -0.43 3.14
CA ASP A 41 -8.87 0.00 2.51
C ASP A 41 -9.81 0.65 3.52
N HIS A 42 -10.54 1.67 3.07
CA HIS A 42 -11.50 2.41 3.89
C HIS A 42 -12.60 2.97 2.99
N ILE A 43 -13.86 2.77 3.39
CA ILE A 43 -15.02 3.30 2.67
C ILE A 43 -15.25 4.74 3.12
N ILE A 44 -15.12 5.68 2.18
CA ILE A 44 -15.40 7.11 2.38
C ILE A 44 -16.91 7.30 2.37
N ARG A 45 -17.49 7.87 3.44
CA ARG A 45 -18.95 7.98 3.61
C ARG A 45 -19.47 9.41 3.64
N ASN A 46 -18.58 10.40 3.71
CA ASN A 46 -18.93 11.82 3.73
C ASN A 46 -17.76 12.67 3.22
N GLU A 47 -18.06 13.92 2.87
CA GLU A 47 -17.07 14.85 2.31
C GLU A 47 -15.93 15.17 3.29
N GLU A 48 -16.23 15.29 4.59
CA GLU A 48 -15.22 15.56 5.61
C GLU A 48 -14.14 14.46 5.64
N SER A 49 -14.54 13.19 5.56
CA SER A 49 -13.63 12.06 5.49
C SER A 49 -12.83 12.05 4.18
N LEU A 50 -13.46 12.46 3.08
CA LEU A 50 -12.81 12.57 1.77
C LEU A 50 -11.71 13.62 1.79
N ASP A 51 -11.98 14.80 2.35
CA ASP A 51 -11.02 15.89 2.45
C ASP A 51 -9.84 15.54 3.37
N LYS A 52 -10.12 14.90 4.50
CA LYS A 52 -9.06 14.39 5.40
C LYS A 52 -8.15 13.39 4.68
N ILE A 53 -8.70 12.44 3.93
CA ILE A 53 -7.92 11.45 3.18
C ILE A 53 -7.11 12.10 2.06
N ARG A 54 -7.70 13.05 1.32
CA ARG A 54 -6.98 13.82 0.30
C ARG A 54 -5.81 14.60 0.90
N GLN A 55 -6.04 15.25 2.05
CA GLN A 55 -5.00 15.98 2.76
C GLN A 55 -3.88 15.05 3.23
N TYR A 56 -4.23 13.90 3.81
CA TYR A 56 -3.27 12.86 4.19
C TYR A 56 -2.38 12.43 3.02
N ILE A 57 -2.98 12.13 1.84
CA ILE A 57 -2.21 11.73 0.65
C ILE A 57 -1.21 12.82 0.23
N ARG A 58 -1.63 14.10 0.27
CA ARG A 58 -0.78 15.25 -0.10
C ARG A 58 0.36 15.46 0.89
N ASP A 59 0.12 15.26 2.18
CA ASP A 59 1.10 15.55 3.23
C ASP A 59 1.99 14.35 3.57
N ASN A 60 1.58 13.12 3.25
CA ASN A 60 2.35 11.91 3.57
C ASN A 60 3.81 11.96 3.07
N PRO A 61 4.13 12.42 1.85
CA PRO A 61 5.53 12.56 1.41
C PRO A 61 6.35 13.49 2.32
N LYS A 62 5.76 14.58 2.81
CA LYS A 62 6.42 15.54 3.72
C LYS A 62 6.67 14.92 5.10
N ASN A 63 5.75 14.06 5.53
CA ASN A 63 5.79 13.42 6.84
C ASN A 63 6.54 12.08 6.85
N TRP A 64 6.99 11.58 5.70
CA TRP A 64 7.60 10.25 5.56
C TRP A 64 8.79 10.01 6.50
N ASN A 65 9.64 11.02 6.71
CA ASN A 65 10.80 10.89 7.60
C ASN A 65 10.42 10.67 9.07
N LYS A 66 9.20 11.05 9.47
CA LYS A 66 8.66 10.85 10.82
C LYS A 66 7.76 9.63 10.92
N ASP A 67 7.47 8.95 9.81
CA ASP A 67 6.56 7.80 9.79
C ASP A 67 7.20 6.60 10.51
N ARG A 68 6.44 5.93 11.37
CA ARG A 68 6.89 4.76 12.12
C ARG A 68 7.25 3.56 11.24
N ASN A 69 6.69 3.49 10.03
CA ASN A 69 6.93 2.43 9.07
C ASN A 69 8.07 2.77 8.10
N ASN A 70 8.69 3.94 8.24
CA ASN A 70 9.89 4.27 7.47
C ASN A 70 11.02 3.34 7.94
N PRO A 71 11.63 2.54 7.03
CA PRO A 71 12.71 1.62 7.39
C PRO A 71 13.86 2.28 8.15
N LYS A 72 14.13 3.58 7.91
CA LYS A 72 15.16 4.34 8.63
C LYS A 72 14.85 4.47 10.13
N ASN A 73 13.58 4.56 10.50
CA ASN A 73 13.13 4.72 11.88
C ASN A 73 12.99 3.39 12.63
N ILE A 74 12.86 2.28 11.88
CA ILE A 74 12.78 0.92 12.45
C ILE A 74 14.17 0.43 12.87
N ILE A 75 15.20 0.76 12.10
CA ILE A 75 16.58 0.28 12.34
C ILE A 75 17.28 1.08 13.45
N SER A 76 16.87 2.33 13.72
CA SER A 76 17.49 3.20 14.73
C SER A 76 17.04 2.94 16.17
N THR A 77 16.14 1.98 16.39
CA THR A 77 15.61 1.62 17.72
C THR A 77 16.16 0.28 18.24
N HIS A 78 17.22 -0.24 17.61
CA HIS A 78 18.01 -1.39 18.06
C HIS A 78 19.48 -0.97 18.11
#